data_AF-A0A353DIB4-F1
#
_entry.id   AF-A0A353DIB4-F1
#
_cell.length_a   1.000
_cell.length_b   1.000
_cell.length_c   1.000
_cell.angle_alpha   90.00
_cell.angle_beta   90.00
_cell.angle_gamma   90.00
#
_symmetry.space_group_name_H-M   'P 1'
#
loop_
_entity.id
_entity.type
_entity.pdbx_description
1 polymer ?
#
loop_
_entity_poly.entity_id
_entity_poly.type
_entity_poly.pdbx_seq_one_letter_code
_entity_poly.pdbx_strand_id
1 'polypeptide(L)'
;MYRSITLEEDLALKETVATRFADKSSAFAWRETLDTSLRSPVPEIVVTRGGQEESFSLADVADAIGESLTDLLISRNEPEDSIFSEKNRSFVSSVAHRVSSSLMRQVQRGGNLKLSQNDLYLLIEKALIENDAHDVAKSLVFKRSLERTGEISIDEEPQEMPVRLIRRNGNVVPWSETKIEQAVSRAFLTLKLDPAPAAKIAQAVTTNVRTGDQAFVHIEDIQDLVENELMRQEHFDVARHYFRYREERARHREENAAQPEDPAQESFVTVTTEDGRSDFWDGSELKKRIQFAMIGLKLSVSEDDIEKELRRSIGTEISAGDLKKTIILNSKTLLEKDADMSKFAGRILLSYIYEEVLPWNIQKDGVESLKQAHKENFKAYLKHGVEIKRISPDILEKYDLDRLADALDPSADLDFDFLGIQTLYDRYLNVDKTGDKPRRMETPQFFWMRVAMGLFKAEKSNAEDWVIRLYNLYKGRRFCSSTPTLFNSGTLHSQLSSCYLYKV
;
A
#
# COMPACT_ATOMS: atom_id res chain seq x y z
N MET A 1 1.67 25.55 -18.80
CA MET A 1 2.82 24.71 -19.24
C MET A 1 3.48 24.22 -17.96
N TYR A 2 3.28 22.95 -17.61
CA TYR A 2 3.76 22.35 -16.35
C TYR A 2 5.29 22.37 -16.35
N ARG A 3 5.92 23.14 -15.45
CA ARG A 3 7.38 23.18 -15.27
C ARG A 3 7.68 22.52 -13.93
N SER A 4 8.38 21.38 -13.95
CA SER A 4 8.87 20.75 -12.73
C SER A 4 9.91 21.67 -12.08
N ILE A 5 9.60 22.19 -10.90
CA ILE A 5 10.55 22.95 -10.07
C ILE A 5 11.72 22.01 -9.71
N THR A 6 12.96 22.44 -9.94
CA THR A 6 14.14 21.67 -9.54
C THR A 6 14.32 21.71 -8.02
N LEU A 7 15.09 20.78 -7.44
CA LEU A 7 15.37 20.79 -6.01
C LEU A 7 16.01 22.12 -5.55
N GLU A 8 16.87 22.70 -6.39
CA GLU A 8 17.49 24.00 -6.11
C GLU A 8 16.48 25.15 -6.11
N GLU A 9 15.54 25.16 -7.07
CA GLU A 9 14.46 26.16 -7.12
C GLU A 9 13.49 26.01 -5.93
N ASP A 10 13.25 24.79 -5.44
CA ASP A 10 12.42 24.53 -4.25
C ASP A 10 13.07 25.02 -2.95
N LEU A 11 14.38 24.78 -2.79
CA LEU A 11 15.14 25.24 -1.63
C LEU A 11 15.23 26.77 -1.60
N ALA A 12 15.48 27.41 -2.75
CA ALA A 12 15.49 28.86 -2.88
C ALA A 12 14.13 29.48 -2.53
N LEU A 13 13.03 28.85 -2.94
CA LEU A 13 11.68 29.29 -2.59
C LEU A 13 11.43 29.20 -1.08
N LYS A 14 11.81 28.09 -0.44
CA LYS A 14 11.68 27.92 1.02
C LYS A 14 12.46 28.98 1.81
N GLU A 15 13.70 29.24 1.42
CA GLU A 15 14.54 30.26 2.04
C GLU A 15 13.96 31.67 1.86
N THR A 16 13.45 31.96 0.66
CA THR A 16 12.83 33.26 0.35
C THR A 16 11.57 33.51 1.17
N VAL A 17 10.68 32.51 1.26
CA VAL A 17 9.44 32.58 2.08
C VAL A 17 9.78 32.77 3.56
N ALA A 18 10.74 32.00 4.09
CA ALA A 18 11.16 32.13 5.49
C ALA A 18 11.74 33.51 5.82
N THR A 19 12.60 34.04 4.93
CA THR A 19 13.24 35.35 5.11
C THR A 19 12.22 36.49 5.06
N ARG A 20 11.35 36.49 4.04
CA ARG A 20 10.33 37.54 3.86
C ARG A 20 9.25 37.51 4.94
N PHE A 21 8.93 36.33 5.47
CA PHE A 21 8.02 36.20 6.61
C PHE A 21 8.59 36.83 7.88
N ALA A 22 9.89 36.68 8.13
CA ALA A 22 10.57 37.29 9.28
C ALA A 22 10.61 38.83 9.20
N ASP A 23 10.83 39.39 8.00
CA ASP A 23 10.94 40.83 7.78
C ASP A 23 9.59 41.58 7.78
N LYS A 24 8.45 40.86 7.73
CA LYS A 24 7.08 41.41 7.66
C LYS A 24 6.89 42.50 6.59
N SER A 25 7.70 42.49 5.54
CA SER A 25 7.72 43.53 4.51
C SER A 25 6.78 43.18 3.34
N SER A 26 5.60 43.81 3.33
CA SER A 26 4.75 43.81 2.14
C SER A 26 5.22 44.94 1.22
N ALA A 27 5.96 44.58 0.16
CA ALA A 27 6.62 45.54 -0.73
C ALA A 27 5.68 46.11 -1.80
N PHE A 28 4.53 45.47 -2.05
CA PHE A 28 3.66 45.77 -3.18
C PHE A 28 2.19 45.85 -2.78
N ALA A 29 1.47 46.83 -3.32
CA ALA A 29 0.08 47.10 -3.01
C ALA A 29 -0.88 46.15 -3.79
N TRP A 30 -0.81 44.85 -3.54
CA TRP A 30 -1.59 43.83 -4.27
C TRP A 30 -3.11 44.02 -4.14
N ARG A 31 -3.60 44.43 -2.98
CA ARG A 31 -5.00 44.86 -2.79
C ARG A 31 -5.46 45.96 -3.74
N GLU A 32 -4.56 46.80 -4.24
CA GLU A 32 -4.91 47.89 -5.16
C GLU A 32 -5.16 47.43 -6.59
N THR A 33 -4.90 46.16 -6.90
CA THR A 33 -5.18 45.55 -8.20
C THR A 33 -6.67 45.27 -8.45
N LEU A 34 -7.49 45.32 -7.40
CA LEU A 34 -8.94 45.14 -7.48
C LEU A 34 -9.65 46.50 -7.56
N ASP A 35 -10.80 46.58 -8.22
CA ASP A 35 -11.62 47.79 -8.21
C ASP A 35 -12.12 48.13 -6.80
N THR A 36 -12.26 49.43 -6.50
CA THR A 36 -12.62 49.94 -5.16
C THR A 36 -13.94 49.36 -4.63
N SER A 37 -14.89 49.04 -5.52
CA SER A 37 -16.17 48.42 -5.18
C SER A 37 -16.05 46.99 -4.67
N LEU A 38 -14.97 46.28 -5.01
CA LEU A 38 -14.74 44.87 -4.67
C LEU A 38 -13.84 44.69 -3.44
N ARG A 39 -13.27 45.78 -2.91
CA ARG A 39 -12.43 45.78 -1.70
C ARG A 39 -13.23 45.83 -0.40
N SER A 40 -14.54 46.05 -0.50
CA SER A 40 -15.42 46.12 0.67
C SER A 40 -15.66 44.73 1.26
N PRO A 41 -15.69 44.58 2.59
CA PRO A 41 -15.99 43.30 3.21
C PRO A 41 -17.39 42.82 2.83
N VAL A 42 -17.52 41.52 2.57
CA VAL A 42 -18.77 40.83 2.28
C VAL A 42 -19.33 40.29 3.61
N PRO A 43 -20.36 40.92 4.19
CA PRO A 43 -20.87 40.56 5.51
C PRO A 43 -21.51 39.16 5.55
N GLU A 44 -21.94 38.63 4.40
CA GLU A 44 -22.51 37.29 4.29
C GLU A 44 -21.48 36.17 4.46
N ILE A 45 -20.18 36.49 4.41
CA ILE A 45 -19.10 35.53 4.57
C ILE A 45 -18.21 35.94 5.74
N VAL A 46 -18.14 35.10 6.77
CA VAL A 46 -17.33 35.32 7.97
C VAL A 46 -16.14 34.37 7.95
N VAL A 47 -14.94 34.91 8.10
CA VAL A 47 -13.68 34.16 8.19
C VAL A 47 -13.16 34.20 9.62
N THR A 48 -12.89 33.03 10.20
CA THR A 48 -12.31 32.92 11.54
C THR A 48 -10.78 32.86 11.46
N ARG A 49 -10.09 33.87 12.00
CA ARG A 49 -8.62 33.97 12.08
C ARG A 49 -8.18 34.00 13.54
N GLY A 50 -7.41 33.00 13.99
CA GLY A 50 -6.91 32.96 15.36
C GLY A 50 -7.97 33.09 16.47
N GLY A 51 -9.22 32.67 16.19
CA GLY A 51 -10.35 32.79 17.12
C GLY A 51 -11.16 34.10 17.01
N GLN A 52 -10.79 35.02 16.12
CA GLN A 52 -11.56 36.23 15.81
C GLN A 52 -12.36 36.05 14.51
N GLU A 53 -13.61 36.49 14.50
CA GLU A 53 -14.48 36.48 13.32
C GLU A 53 -14.35 37.83 12.58
N GLU A 54 -13.90 37.79 11.33
CA GLU A 54 -13.78 38.95 10.43
C GLU A 54 -14.63 38.74 9.18
N SER A 55 -15.19 39.82 8.62
CA SER A 55 -15.90 39.72 7.34
C SER A 55 -14.91 39.49 6.20
N PHE A 56 -15.22 38.55 5.30
CA PHE A 56 -14.41 38.23 4.14
C PHE A 56 -14.17 39.46 3.27
N SER A 57 -12.91 39.69 2.89
CA SER A 57 -12.54 40.72 1.93
C SER A 57 -11.79 40.10 0.76
N LEU A 58 -12.15 40.50 -0.45
CA LEU A 58 -11.42 40.09 -1.64
C LEU A 58 -10.00 40.68 -1.68
N ALA A 59 -9.79 41.81 -1.01
CA ALA A 59 -8.48 42.44 -0.89
C ALA A 59 -7.47 41.51 -0.19
N ASP A 60 -7.91 40.80 0.86
CA ASP A 60 -7.06 39.86 1.60
C ASP A 60 -6.65 38.67 0.74
N VAL A 61 -7.54 38.23 -0.15
CA VAL A 61 -7.26 37.17 -1.12
C VAL A 61 -6.22 37.63 -2.14
N ALA A 62 -6.36 38.87 -2.65
CA ALA A 62 -5.39 39.45 -3.58
C ALA A 62 -4.01 39.64 -2.93
N ASP A 63 -3.95 40.08 -1.67
CA ASP A 63 -2.71 40.19 -0.93
C ASP A 63 -2.06 38.80 -0.73
N ALA A 64 -2.82 37.79 -0.31
CA ALA A 64 -2.28 36.43 -0.13
C ALA A 64 -1.70 35.83 -1.42
N ILE A 65 -2.40 35.98 -2.55
CA ILE A 65 -1.94 35.49 -3.86
C ILE A 65 -0.73 36.30 -4.34
N GLY A 66 -0.82 37.63 -4.23
CA GLY A 66 0.22 38.54 -4.69
C GLY A 66 1.52 38.40 -3.92
N GLU A 67 1.45 38.22 -2.60
CA GLU A 67 2.62 37.96 -1.76
C GLU A 67 3.24 36.60 -2.10
N SER A 68 2.43 35.55 -2.29
CA SER A 68 2.94 34.22 -2.69
C SER A 68 3.62 34.24 -4.07
N LEU A 69 3.09 35.05 -5.00
CA LEU A 69 3.69 35.29 -6.31
C LEU A 69 4.99 36.11 -6.19
N THR A 70 5.03 37.09 -5.29
CA THR A 70 6.23 37.90 -5.00
C THR A 70 7.35 37.00 -4.49
N ASP A 71 7.06 36.13 -3.53
CA ASP A 71 8.04 35.19 -2.97
C ASP A 71 8.61 34.26 -4.05
N LEU A 72 7.75 33.79 -4.97
CA LEU A 72 8.16 32.95 -6.10
C LEU A 72 9.05 33.68 -7.12
N LEU A 73 8.73 34.94 -7.44
CA LEU A 73 9.51 35.69 -8.43
C LEU A 73 10.86 36.15 -7.86
N ILE A 74 10.90 36.51 -6.58
CA ILE A 74 12.16 36.81 -5.87
C ILE A 74 13.04 35.57 -5.79
N SER A 75 12.48 34.39 -5.46
CA SER A 75 13.26 33.15 -5.41
C SER A 75 13.85 32.75 -6.77
N ARG A 76 13.33 33.32 -7.86
CA ARG A 76 13.81 33.13 -9.25
C ARG A 76 14.76 34.23 -9.71
N ASN A 77 15.12 35.18 -8.86
CA ASN A 77 15.94 36.35 -9.19
C ASN A 77 15.34 37.22 -10.31
N GLU A 78 14.02 37.30 -10.40
CA GLU A 78 13.36 38.23 -11.32
C GLU A 78 13.53 39.69 -10.82
N PRO A 79 13.71 40.67 -11.71
CA PRO A 79 13.93 42.05 -11.31
C PRO A 79 12.69 42.62 -10.62
N GLU A 80 12.87 43.41 -9.55
CA GLU A 80 11.77 43.95 -8.72
C GLU A 80 10.72 44.71 -9.54
N ASP A 81 11.15 45.45 -10.57
CA ASP A 81 10.27 46.20 -11.47
C ASP A 81 9.32 45.31 -12.30
N SER A 82 9.62 44.01 -12.44
CA SER A 82 8.79 43.04 -13.17
C SER A 82 7.75 42.33 -12.30
N ILE A 83 7.94 42.34 -10.98
CA ILE A 83 7.11 41.62 -10.02
C ILE A 83 5.70 42.22 -9.99
N PHE A 84 5.59 43.55 -9.88
CA PHE A 84 4.31 44.27 -9.86
C PHE A 84 3.88 44.77 -11.25
N SER A 85 4.11 43.98 -12.30
CA SER A 85 3.74 44.31 -13.68
C SER A 85 2.23 44.21 -13.93
N GLU A 86 1.75 44.86 -14.99
CA GLU A 86 0.33 44.81 -15.39
C GLU A 86 -0.18 43.37 -15.62
N LYS A 87 0.69 42.51 -16.17
CA LYS A 87 0.43 41.08 -16.37
C LYS A 87 0.16 40.37 -15.03
N ASN A 88 1.02 40.59 -14.03
CA ASN A 88 0.89 39.94 -12.73
C ASN A 88 -0.30 40.50 -11.94
N ARG A 89 -0.57 41.80 -12.04
CA ARG A 89 -1.77 42.42 -11.46
C ARG A 89 -3.06 41.83 -12.04
N SER A 90 -3.10 41.64 -13.36
CA SER A 90 -4.23 40.98 -14.04
C SER A 90 -4.40 39.52 -13.60
N PHE A 91 -3.29 38.79 -13.45
CA PHE A 91 -3.31 37.42 -12.93
C PHE A 91 -3.88 37.35 -11.51
N VAL A 92 -3.35 38.13 -10.56
CA VAL A 92 -3.82 38.15 -9.15
C VAL A 92 -5.31 38.49 -9.08
N SER A 93 -5.74 39.52 -9.82
CA SER A 93 -7.15 39.91 -9.90
C SER A 93 -8.04 38.77 -10.45
N SER A 94 -7.61 38.09 -11.51
CA SER A 94 -8.37 36.99 -12.11
C SER A 94 -8.56 35.79 -11.17
N VAL A 95 -7.53 35.42 -10.41
CA VAL A 95 -7.59 34.32 -9.45
C VAL A 95 -8.45 34.71 -8.25
N ALA A 96 -8.27 35.92 -7.71
CA ALA A 96 -9.10 36.44 -6.62
C ALA A 96 -10.59 36.42 -7.00
N HIS A 97 -10.93 36.87 -8.22
CA HIS A 97 -12.31 36.83 -8.72
C HIS A 97 -12.91 35.43 -8.79
N ARG A 98 -12.12 34.40 -9.10
CA ARG A 98 -12.58 33.01 -9.11
C ARG A 98 -12.86 32.49 -7.70
N VAL A 99 -12.01 32.83 -6.73
CA VAL A 99 -12.24 32.51 -5.30
C VAL A 99 -13.55 33.15 -4.84
N SER A 100 -13.74 34.44 -5.13
CA SER A 100 -14.99 35.16 -4.83
C SER A 100 -16.20 34.52 -5.51
N SER A 101 -16.13 34.20 -6.80
CA SER A 101 -17.22 33.57 -7.53
C SER A 101 -17.57 32.17 -7.03
N SER A 102 -16.59 31.43 -6.50
CA SER A 102 -16.80 30.14 -5.85
C SER A 102 -17.57 30.31 -4.54
N LEU A 103 -17.13 31.26 -3.70
CA LEU A 103 -17.75 31.59 -2.43
C LEU A 103 -19.18 32.12 -2.59
N MET A 104 -19.41 33.02 -3.55
CA MET A 104 -20.74 33.59 -3.81
C MET A 104 -21.74 32.53 -4.30
N ARG A 105 -21.30 31.53 -5.07
CA ARG A 105 -22.15 30.39 -5.45
C ARG A 105 -22.53 29.53 -4.25
N GLN A 106 -21.68 29.44 -3.23
CA GLN A 106 -21.99 28.74 -1.98
C GLN A 106 -22.98 29.53 -1.13
N VAL A 107 -22.80 30.85 -1.01
CA VAL A 107 -23.73 31.76 -0.31
C VAL A 107 -25.13 31.71 -0.94
N GLN A 108 -25.24 31.72 -2.27
CA GLN A 108 -26.52 31.61 -2.98
C GLN A 108 -27.26 30.27 -2.74
N ARG A 109 -26.55 29.22 -2.32
CA ARG A 109 -27.12 27.89 -2.05
C ARG A 109 -27.48 27.67 -0.58
N GLY A 110 -26.98 28.48 0.35
CA GLY A 110 -27.06 28.18 1.80
C GLY A 110 -27.14 29.38 2.75
N GLY A 111 -27.21 30.62 2.27
CA GLY A 111 -27.19 31.81 3.13
C GLY A 111 -25.78 32.13 3.66
N ASN A 112 -25.69 32.63 4.90
CA ASN A 112 -24.42 33.07 5.50
C ASN A 112 -23.38 31.94 5.56
N LEU A 113 -22.15 32.23 5.14
CA LEU A 113 -21.06 31.27 5.06
C LEU A 113 -20.02 31.56 6.15
N LYS A 114 -19.75 30.60 7.02
CA LYS A 114 -18.63 30.67 7.97
C LYS A 114 -17.48 29.80 7.47
N LEU A 115 -16.29 30.38 7.39
CA LEU A 115 -15.07 29.73 6.93
C LEU A 115 -13.98 29.88 8.00
N SER A 116 -13.14 28.86 8.16
CA SER A 116 -11.86 29.07 8.84
C SER A 116 -10.86 29.73 7.88
N GLN A 117 -9.81 30.34 8.43
CA GLN A 117 -8.68 30.83 7.63
C GLN A 117 -8.05 29.72 6.77
N ASN A 118 -8.03 28.47 7.25
CA ASN A 118 -7.54 27.33 6.49
C ASN A 118 -8.44 27.01 5.29
N ASP A 119 -9.77 27.07 5.45
CA ASP A 119 -10.71 26.83 4.36
C ASP A 119 -10.55 27.89 3.26
N LEU A 120 -10.30 29.14 3.66
CA LEU A 120 -10.00 30.21 2.73
C LEU A 120 -8.71 29.93 1.94
N TYR A 121 -7.63 29.49 2.60
CA TYR A 121 -6.38 29.13 1.92
C TYR A 121 -6.55 27.96 0.95
N LEU A 122 -7.30 26.92 1.31
CA LEU A 122 -7.58 25.79 0.42
C LEU A 122 -8.37 26.22 -0.83
N LEU A 123 -9.28 27.18 -0.69
CA LEU A 123 -10.01 27.73 -1.83
C LEU A 123 -9.10 28.55 -2.75
N ILE A 124 -8.15 29.30 -2.19
CA ILE A 124 -7.13 30.02 -2.95
C ILE A 124 -6.21 29.04 -3.68
N GLU A 125 -5.75 27.99 -3.00
CA GLU A 125 -4.92 26.92 -3.56
C GLU A 125 -5.61 26.25 -4.75
N LYS A 126 -6.87 25.85 -4.57
CA LYS A 126 -7.69 25.28 -5.64
C LYS A 126 -7.80 26.24 -6.83
N ALA A 127 -8.06 27.53 -6.58
CA ALA A 127 -8.15 28.51 -7.64
C ALA A 127 -6.82 28.72 -8.38
N LEU A 128 -5.68 28.64 -7.69
CA LEU A 128 -4.35 28.71 -8.30
C LEU A 128 -4.06 27.50 -9.18
N ILE A 129 -4.38 26.28 -8.70
CA ILE A 129 -4.23 25.04 -9.46
C ILE A 129 -5.11 25.07 -10.73
N GLU A 130 -6.37 25.52 -10.62
CA GLU A 130 -7.29 25.67 -11.75
C GLU A 130 -6.81 26.70 -12.80
N ASN A 131 -5.86 27.58 -12.46
CA ASN A 131 -5.20 28.52 -13.40
C ASN A 131 -3.77 28.09 -13.77
N ASP A 132 -3.44 26.81 -13.60
CA ASP A 132 -2.12 26.22 -13.86
C ASP A 132 -0.96 26.84 -13.04
N ALA A 133 -1.26 27.57 -11.96
CA ALA A 133 -0.30 28.29 -11.13
C ALA A 133 0.18 27.48 -9.92
N HIS A 134 0.63 26.25 -10.17
CA HIS A 134 1.06 25.28 -9.15
C HIS A 134 2.21 25.80 -8.28
N ASP A 135 3.15 26.54 -8.87
CA ASP A 135 4.31 27.09 -8.16
C ASP A 135 3.91 28.17 -7.15
N VAL A 136 2.90 28.98 -7.50
CA VAL A 136 2.33 30.01 -6.62
C VAL A 136 1.52 29.35 -5.49
N ALA A 137 0.79 28.28 -5.81
CA ALA A 137 0.08 27.48 -4.81
C ALA A 137 1.06 26.85 -3.80
N LYS A 138 2.22 26.36 -4.26
CA LYS A 138 3.26 25.82 -3.39
C LYS A 138 3.87 26.89 -2.46
N SER A 139 4.14 28.08 -2.99
CA SER A 139 4.59 29.24 -2.21
C SER A 139 3.59 29.59 -1.10
N LEU A 140 2.30 29.60 -1.43
CA LEU A 140 1.21 29.82 -0.47
C LEU A 140 1.17 28.76 0.64
N VAL A 141 1.38 27.48 0.30
CA VAL A 141 1.42 26.38 1.27
C VAL A 141 2.59 26.54 2.26
N PHE A 142 3.79 26.91 1.77
CA PHE A 142 4.94 27.15 2.65
C PHE A 142 4.68 28.30 3.63
N LYS A 143 4.10 29.39 3.14
CA LYS A 143 3.73 30.53 3.98
C LYS A 143 2.67 30.16 5.03
N ARG A 144 1.63 29.42 4.63
CA ARG A 144 0.60 28.92 5.54
C ARG A 144 1.16 28.00 6.62
N SER A 145 2.07 27.09 6.27
CA SER A 145 2.74 26.24 7.26
C SER A 145 3.48 27.09 8.29
N LEU A 146 4.25 28.08 7.82
CA LEU A 146 5.03 28.96 8.68
C LEU A 146 4.15 29.83 9.61
N GLU A 147 3.00 30.33 9.11
CA GLU A 147 1.99 31.04 9.90
C GLU A 147 1.40 30.18 11.03
N ARG A 148 1.30 28.86 10.83
CA ARG A 148 0.65 27.94 11.77
C ARG A 148 1.61 27.29 12.77
N THR A 149 2.73 26.76 12.29
CA THR A 149 3.63 25.90 13.07
C THR A 149 4.97 26.55 13.38
N GLY A 150 5.27 27.71 12.76
CA GLY A 150 6.58 28.36 12.87
C GLY A 150 7.68 27.68 12.04
N GLU A 151 7.35 26.59 11.33
CA GLU A 151 8.25 25.83 10.46
C GLU A 151 7.58 25.51 9.12
N ILE A 152 8.37 25.27 8.07
CA ILE A 152 7.84 24.88 6.75
C ILE A 152 7.73 23.36 6.70
N SER A 153 6.52 22.83 6.81
CA SER A 153 6.16 21.42 6.65
C SER A 153 5.14 21.28 5.52
N ILE A 154 5.23 20.17 4.77
CA ILE A 154 4.32 19.83 3.65
C ILE A 154 3.34 18.72 4.06
N ASP A 155 3.47 18.20 5.28
CA ASP A 155 2.68 17.10 5.82
C ASP A 155 1.67 17.65 6.83
N GLU A 156 0.44 17.94 6.41
CA GLU A 156 -0.62 18.32 7.35
C GLU A 156 -1.94 17.61 7.08
N GLU A 157 -2.41 16.96 8.15
CA GLU A 157 -3.68 16.24 8.28
C GLU A 157 -4.90 17.21 8.38
N PRO A 158 -6.13 16.78 8.01
CA PRO A 158 -7.35 17.59 8.12
C PRO A 158 -7.87 17.76 9.57
N GLN A 159 -8.54 18.90 9.83
CA GLN A 159 -9.05 19.41 11.13
C GLN A 159 -9.85 18.43 12.03
N GLU A 160 -9.68 18.58 13.36
CA GLU A 160 -10.41 17.88 14.41
C GLU A 160 -11.89 18.34 14.57
N MET A 161 -12.83 17.39 14.60
CA MET A 161 -14.18 17.63 15.12
C MET A 161 -14.22 17.52 16.65
N PRO A 162 -15.11 18.26 17.33
CA PRO A 162 -15.27 18.18 18.79
C PRO A 162 -15.85 16.83 19.25
N VAL A 163 -16.49 16.08 18.35
CA VAL A 163 -17.06 14.76 18.65
C VAL A 163 -15.97 13.69 18.53
N ARG A 164 -15.80 12.89 19.57
CA ARG A 164 -14.86 11.77 19.56
C ARG A 164 -15.59 10.44 19.39
N LEU A 165 -15.07 9.56 18.54
CA LEU A 165 -15.65 8.26 18.27
C LEU A 165 -15.13 7.22 19.27
N ILE A 166 -16.02 6.52 19.96
CA ILE A 166 -15.71 5.35 20.78
C ILE A 166 -15.76 4.10 19.90
N ARG A 167 -14.60 3.48 19.68
CA ARG A 167 -14.48 2.21 18.98
C ARG A 167 -15.01 1.05 19.84
N ARG A 168 -15.31 -0.09 19.21
CA ARG A 168 -15.85 -1.31 19.85
C ARG A 168 -14.97 -1.85 21.00
N ASN A 169 -13.69 -1.52 21.00
CA ASN A 169 -12.71 -1.88 22.03
C ASN A 169 -12.60 -0.84 23.17
N GLY A 170 -13.47 0.18 23.19
CA GLY A 170 -13.47 1.26 24.19
C GLY A 170 -12.52 2.42 23.89
N ASN A 171 -11.68 2.33 22.85
CA ASN A 171 -10.75 3.41 22.50
C ASN A 171 -11.46 4.60 21.88
N VAL A 172 -11.10 5.79 22.34
CA VAL A 172 -11.61 7.06 21.83
C VAL A 172 -10.69 7.58 20.73
N VAL A 173 -11.22 7.82 19.53
CA VAL A 173 -10.48 8.34 18.38
C VAL A 173 -11.11 9.61 17.82
N PRO A 174 -10.32 10.50 17.19
CA PRO A 174 -10.86 11.66 16.51
C PRO A 174 -11.80 11.25 15.37
N TRP A 175 -12.83 12.06 15.12
CA TRP A 175 -13.75 11.85 14.02
C TRP A 175 -13.05 11.99 12.67
N SER A 176 -13.49 11.20 11.69
CA SER A 176 -12.98 11.27 10.31
C SER A 176 -14.11 11.00 9.33
N GLU A 177 -14.53 12.04 8.61
CA GLU A 177 -15.55 11.96 7.56
C GLU A 177 -15.07 11.12 6.37
N THR A 178 -13.79 11.23 6.01
CA THR A 178 -13.16 10.48 4.92
C THR A 178 -13.28 8.97 5.10
N LYS A 179 -13.21 8.46 6.34
CA LYS A 179 -13.41 7.02 6.61
C LYS A 179 -14.86 6.56 6.34
N ILE A 180 -15.83 7.43 6.57
CA ILE A 180 -17.25 7.16 6.30
C ILE A 180 -17.48 7.16 4.79
N GLU A 181 -16.96 8.16 4.08
CA GLU A 181 -17.04 8.26 2.62
C GLU A 181 -16.44 7.03 1.95
N GLN A 182 -15.25 6.59 2.39
CA GLN A 182 -14.60 5.40 1.84
C GLN A 182 -15.41 4.13 2.08
N ALA A 183 -15.99 3.96 3.28
CA ALA A 183 -16.81 2.79 3.60
C ALA A 183 -18.07 2.73 2.72
N VAL A 184 -18.74 3.87 2.51
CA VAL A 184 -19.93 3.97 1.65
C VAL A 184 -19.55 3.78 0.19
N SER A 185 -18.49 4.44 -0.29
CA SER A 185 -17.98 4.32 -1.67
C SER A 185 -17.70 2.86 -2.04
N ARG A 186 -17.11 2.10 -1.13
CA ARG A 186 -16.85 0.67 -1.32
C ARG A 186 -18.14 -0.13 -1.51
N ALA A 187 -19.18 0.16 -0.73
CA ALA A 187 -20.47 -0.52 -0.88
C ALA A 187 -21.13 -0.23 -2.25
N PHE A 188 -21.00 0.98 -2.78
CA PHE A 188 -21.42 1.31 -4.16
C PHE A 188 -20.61 0.56 -5.21
N LEU A 189 -19.27 0.58 -5.09
CA LEU A 189 -18.37 -0.06 -6.05
C LEU A 189 -18.53 -1.58 -6.10
N THR A 190 -18.79 -2.25 -4.98
CA THR A 190 -19.04 -3.71 -4.94
C THR A 190 -20.29 -4.09 -5.73
N LEU A 191 -21.30 -3.22 -5.75
CA LEU A 191 -22.50 -3.39 -6.58
C LEU A 191 -22.33 -2.87 -8.01
N LYS A 192 -21.13 -2.42 -8.38
CA LYS A 192 -20.81 -1.78 -9.67
C LYS A 192 -21.66 -0.54 -9.95
N LEU A 193 -22.00 0.19 -8.89
CA LEU A 193 -22.73 1.46 -8.94
C LEU A 193 -21.74 2.63 -8.84
N ASP A 194 -22.19 3.81 -9.29
CA ASP A 194 -21.42 5.05 -9.20
C ASP A 194 -21.23 5.47 -7.72
N PRO A 195 -20.00 5.65 -7.23
CA PRO A 195 -19.73 6.06 -5.86
C PRO A 195 -19.97 7.56 -5.59
N ALA A 196 -20.32 8.38 -6.60
CA ALA A 196 -20.56 9.81 -6.41
C ALA A 196 -21.50 10.19 -5.23
N PRO A 197 -22.54 9.41 -4.88
CA PRO A 197 -23.38 9.70 -3.72
C PRO A 197 -22.70 9.50 -2.36
N ALA A 198 -21.57 8.78 -2.29
CA ALA A 198 -20.91 8.42 -1.03
C ALA A 198 -20.40 9.65 -0.25
N ALA A 199 -19.85 10.64 -0.95
CA ALA A 199 -19.41 11.90 -0.34
C ALA A 199 -20.59 12.64 0.32
N LYS A 200 -21.75 12.65 -0.35
CA LYS A 200 -22.97 13.29 0.16
C LYS A 200 -23.53 12.56 1.39
N ILE A 201 -23.46 11.23 1.41
CA ILE A 201 -23.88 10.41 2.56
C ILE A 201 -22.94 10.62 3.74
N ALA A 202 -21.62 10.64 3.52
CA ALA A 202 -20.64 10.90 4.57
C ALA A 202 -20.80 12.29 5.20
N GLN A 203 -21.06 13.31 4.37
CA GLN A 203 -21.34 14.67 4.81
C GLN A 203 -22.64 14.76 5.62
N ALA A 204 -23.69 14.04 5.20
CA ALA A 204 -24.97 14.00 5.91
C ALA A 204 -24.84 13.32 7.28
N VAL A 205 -24.14 12.19 7.37
CA VAL A 205 -23.85 11.49 8.64
C VAL A 205 -23.01 12.37 9.56
N THR A 206 -21.98 13.01 9.03
CA THR A 206 -21.12 13.94 9.78
C THR A 206 -21.91 15.15 10.30
N THR A 207 -22.83 15.67 9.50
CA THR A 207 -23.72 16.76 9.92
C THR A 207 -24.71 16.33 11.01
N ASN A 208 -25.25 15.11 10.91
CA ASN A 208 -26.15 14.54 11.91
C ASN A 208 -25.45 14.37 13.26
N VAL A 209 -24.24 13.81 13.26
CA VAL A 209 -23.43 13.68 14.48
C VAL A 209 -23.02 15.03 15.06
N ARG A 210 -22.70 16.02 14.21
CA ARG A 210 -22.35 17.38 14.64
C ARG A 210 -23.53 18.13 15.27
N THR A 211 -24.76 17.85 14.85
CA THR A 211 -25.97 18.50 15.39
C THR A 211 -26.53 17.79 16.61
N GLY A 212 -26.10 16.57 16.89
CA GLY A 212 -26.33 15.89 18.16
C GLY A 212 -25.50 16.52 19.28
N ASP A 213 -26.10 16.70 20.45
CA ASP A 213 -25.47 17.27 21.65
C ASP A 213 -24.50 16.28 22.35
N GLN A 214 -23.92 15.34 21.58
CA GLN A 214 -23.13 14.22 22.08
C GLN A 214 -21.64 14.46 21.83
N ALA A 215 -20.87 14.59 22.92
CA ALA A 215 -19.41 14.70 22.86
C ALA A 215 -18.72 13.39 22.42
N PHE A 216 -19.42 12.25 22.57
CA PHE A 216 -18.93 10.92 22.22
C PHE A 216 -20.00 10.14 21.48
N VAL A 217 -19.60 9.42 20.43
CA VAL A 217 -20.49 8.55 19.63
C VAL A 217 -19.87 7.17 19.51
N HIS A 218 -20.65 6.11 19.73
CA HIS A 218 -20.14 4.75 19.57
C HIS A 218 -20.14 4.36 18.08
N ILE A 219 -19.20 3.49 17.69
CA ILE A 219 -19.06 3.07 16.29
C ILE A 219 -20.28 2.30 15.74
N GLU A 220 -21.07 1.67 16.61
CA GLU A 220 -22.37 1.09 16.20
C GLU A 220 -23.36 2.18 15.80
N ASP A 221 -23.44 3.27 16.58
CA ASP A 221 -24.34 4.38 16.30
C ASP A 221 -24.00 5.05 14.97
N ILE A 222 -22.70 5.17 14.62
CA ILE A 222 -22.28 5.65 13.30
C ILE A 222 -22.76 4.71 12.19
N GLN A 223 -22.63 3.40 12.39
CA GLN A 223 -23.04 2.42 11.37
C GLN A 223 -24.55 2.45 11.15
N ASP A 224 -25.33 2.61 12.22
CA ASP A 224 -26.77 2.76 12.13
C ASP A 224 -27.15 4.08 11.41
N LEU A 225 -26.42 5.17 11.66
CA LEU A 225 -26.61 6.44 10.95
C LEU A 225 -26.29 6.34 9.46
N VAL A 226 -25.22 5.62 9.08
CA VAL A 226 -24.88 5.38 7.68
C VAL A 226 -25.97 4.56 6.98
N GLU A 227 -26.49 3.53 7.64
CA GLU A 227 -27.56 2.69 7.10
C GLU A 227 -28.86 3.48 6.93
N ASN A 228 -29.24 4.26 7.94
CA ASN A 228 -30.41 5.14 7.87
C ASN A 228 -30.30 6.19 6.76
N GLU A 229 -29.11 6.75 6.55
CA GLU A 229 -28.88 7.74 5.50
C GLU A 229 -28.88 7.10 4.10
N LEU A 230 -28.37 5.88 3.95
CA LEU A 230 -28.48 5.09 2.72
C LEU A 230 -29.94 4.77 2.39
N MET A 231 -30.75 4.40 3.40
CA MET A 231 -32.19 4.18 3.21
C MET A 231 -32.94 5.47 2.87
N ARG A 232 -32.59 6.59 3.52
CA ARG A 232 -33.21 7.90 3.31
C ARG A 232 -32.95 8.46 1.91
N GLN A 233 -31.77 8.20 1.35
CA GLN A 233 -31.41 8.60 -0.02
C GLN A 233 -31.81 7.56 -1.08
N GLU A 234 -32.71 6.62 -0.72
CA GLU A 234 -33.29 5.60 -1.62
C GLU A 234 -32.26 4.61 -2.21
N HIS A 235 -31.08 4.47 -1.59
CA HIS A 235 -30.05 3.53 -1.99
C HIS A 235 -30.24 2.15 -1.32
N PHE A 236 -31.41 1.54 -1.53
CA PHE A 236 -31.83 0.31 -0.83
C PHE A 236 -30.90 -0.89 -1.07
N ASP A 237 -30.44 -1.08 -2.31
CA ASP A 237 -29.56 -2.20 -2.65
C ASP A 237 -28.19 -2.07 -1.97
N VAL A 238 -27.68 -0.83 -1.90
CA VAL A 238 -26.42 -0.51 -1.22
C VAL A 238 -26.58 -0.64 0.30
N ALA A 239 -27.68 -0.16 0.87
CA ALA A 239 -28.01 -0.32 2.29
C ALA A 239 -28.05 -1.80 2.70
N ARG A 240 -28.74 -2.63 1.91
CA ARG A 240 -28.84 -4.07 2.15
C ARG A 240 -27.50 -4.78 2.05
N HIS A 241 -26.66 -4.38 1.09
CA HIS A 241 -25.31 -4.91 0.96
C HIS A 241 -24.41 -4.50 2.13
N TYR A 242 -24.46 -3.24 2.53
CA TYR A 242 -23.74 -2.68 3.66
C TYR A 242 -24.13 -3.37 4.98
N PHE A 243 -25.42 -3.56 5.23
CA PHE A 243 -25.95 -4.29 6.38
C PHE A 243 -25.45 -5.74 6.44
N ARG A 244 -25.59 -6.49 5.34
CA ARG A 244 -25.14 -7.88 5.28
C ARG A 244 -23.62 -8.00 5.54
N TYR A 245 -22.84 -7.09 4.98
CA TYR A 245 -21.39 -7.05 5.19
C TYR A 245 -21.03 -6.78 6.67
N ARG A 246 -21.77 -5.88 7.34
CA ARG A 246 -21.61 -5.61 8.79
C ARG A 246 -21.92 -6.85 9.62
N GLU A 247 -23.03 -7.55 9.35
CA GLU A 247 -23.42 -8.77 10.07
C GLU A 247 -22.39 -9.88 9.92
N GLU A 248 -21.89 -10.11 8.70
CA GLU A 248 -20.88 -11.13 8.44
C GLU A 248 -19.57 -10.85 9.20
N ARG A 249 -19.17 -9.57 9.31
CA ARG A 249 -18.02 -9.14 10.11
C ARG A 249 -18.28 -9.20 11.62
N ALA A 250 -19.53 -9.02 12.08
CA ALA A 250 -19.89 -9.21 13.48
C ALA A 250 -19.78 -10.69 13.87
N ARG A 251 -20.33 -11.59 13.04
CA ARG A 251 -20.23 -13.04 13.26
C ARG A 251 -18.78 -13.54 13.24
N HIS A 252 -17.98 -13.06 12.28
CA HIS A 252 -16.56 -13.39 12.21
C HIS A 252 -15.76 -12.89 13.43
N ARG A 253 -16.23 -11.87 14.17
CA ARG A 253 -15.59 -11.44 15.42
C ARG A 253 -16.05 -12.27 16.61
N GLU A 254 -17.34 -12.61 16.71
CA GLU A 254 -17.85 -13.52 17.73
C GLU A 254 -17.17 -14.89 17.64
N GLU A 255 -16.93 -15.38 16.42
CA GLU A 255 -16.18 -16.61 16.14
C GLU A 255 -14.68 -16.51 16.54
N ASN A 256 -14.12 -15.30 16.65
CA ASN A 256 -12.71 -15.03 16.98
C ASN A 256 -12.48 -14.43 18.39
N ALA A 257 -13.51 -14.35 19.24
CA ALA A 257 -13.50 -13.60 20.52
C ALA A 257 -12.60 -14.16 21.65
N ALA A 258 -11.67 -15.08 21.35
CA ALA A 258 -10.75 -15.67 22.32
C ALA A 258 -9.33 -15.06 22.30
N GLN A 259 -9.09 -13.97 21.57
CA GLN A 259 -7.81 -13.25 21.59
C GLN A 259 -8.00 -11.76 21.91
N PRO A 260 -7.24 -11.18 22.86
CA PRO A 260 -7.29 -9.74 23.15
C PRO A 260 -6.81 -8.95 21.93
N GLU A 261 -7.62 -8.02 21.43
CA GLU A 261 -7.31 -7.19 20.26
C GLU A 261 -6.30 -6.08 20.61
N ASP A 262 -5.17 -6.09 19.90
CA ASP A 262 -4.07 -5.12 19.93
C ASP A 262 -4.49 -3.76 19.31
N PRO A 263 -4.18 -2.60 19.93
CA PRO A 263 -4.50 -1.25 19.44
C PRO A 263 -3.92 -0.87 18.06
N ALA A 264 -3.03 -1.66 17.47
CA ALA A 264 -2.35 -1.37 16.20
C ALA A 264 -3.08 -1.91 14.94
N GLN A 265 -4.40 -1.73 14.83
CA GLN A 265 -5.09 -2.08 13.58
C GLN A 265 -4.85 -0.99 12.52
N GLU A 266 -3.72 -1.17 11.85
CA GLU A 266 -3.12 -0.38 10.79
C GLU A 266 -4.00 -0.25 9.54
N SER A 267 -3.79 0.87 8.83
CA SER A 267 -4.34 1.26 7.54
C SER A 267 -4.38 0.12 6.51
N PHE A 268 -5.56 -0.13 5.94
CA PHE A 268 -5.72 -0.99 4.77
C PHE A 268 -4.81 -0.51 3.63
N VAL A 269 -4.04 -1.42 3.05
CA VAL A 269 -3.26 -1.17 1.83
C VAL A 269 -4.09 -1.62 0.64
N THR A 270 -4.23 -0.78 -0.38
CA THR A 270 -4.86 -1.17 -1.64
C THR A 270 -3.85 -1.93 -2.48
N VAL A 271 -4.16 -3.18 -2.80
CA VAL A 271 -3.31 -4.06 -3.60
C VAL A 271 -3.93 -4.28 -4.97
N THR A 272 -3.21 -3.88 -6.01
CA THR A 272 -3.65 -4.13 -7.39
C THR A 272 -3.08 -5.45 -7.89
N THR A 273 -3.96 -6.38 -8.22
CA THR A 273 -3.65 -7.68 -8.81
C THR A 273 -3.22 -7.55 -10.27
N GLU A 274 -2.60 -8.60 -10.83
CA GLU A 274 -2.16 -8.60 -12.24
C GLU A 274 -3.32 -8.41 -13.24
N ASP A 275 -4.54 -8.80 -12.85
CA ASP A 275 -5.76 -8.64 -13.66
C ASP A 275 -6.36 -7.22 -13.59
N GLY A 276 -5.69 -6.29 -12.90
CA GLY A 276 -6.14 -4.91 -12.70
C GLY A 276 -7.26 -4.75 -11.67
N ARG A 277 -7.61 -5.80 -10.92
CA ARG A 277 -8.53 -5.70 -9.77
C ARG A 277 -7.79 -5.20 -8.55
N SER A 278 -8.39 -4.27 -7.81
CA SER A 278 -7.86 -3.76 -6.55
C SER A 278 -8.58 -4.41 -5.37
N ASP A 279 -7.81 -5.08 -4.52
CA ASP A 279 -8.28 -5.72 -3.29
C ASP A 279 -7.62 -5.05 -2.08
N PHE A 280 -8.28 -5.09 -0.92
CA PHE A 280 -7.69 -4.58 0.32
C PHE A 280 -6.86 -5.65 1.00
N TRP A 281 -5.63 -5.28 1.33
CA TRP A 281 -4.73 -6.10 2.13
C TRP A 281 -4.75 -5.64 3.58
N ASP A 282 -5.12 -6.56 4.47
CA ASP A 282 -5.17 -6.39 5.92
C ASP A 282 -3.95 -7.00 6.63
N GLY A 283 -3.09 -7.69 5.88
CA GLY A 283 -1.92 -8.42 6.35
C GLY A 283 -2.22 -9.66 7.20
N SER A 284 -3.45 -10.15 7.19
CA SER A 284 -3.79 -11.45 7.79
C SER A 284 -2.98 -12.61 7.19
N GLU A 285 -2.75 -12.56 5.87
CA GLU A 285 -1.88 -13.49 5.15
C GLU A 285 -0.40 -13.37 5.58
N LEU A 286 0.09 -12.14 5.79
CA LEU A 286 1.45 -11.91 6.30
C LEU A 286 1.62 -12.49 7.71
N LYS A 287 0.63 -12.33 8.60
CA LYS A 287 0.68 -12.91 9.94
C LYS A 287 0.80 -14.43 9.90
N LYS A 288 0.02 -15.12 9.04
CA LYS A 288 0.15 -16.57 8.83
C LYS A 288 1.53 -16.95 8.30
N ARG A 289 2.11 -16.11 7.45
CA ARG A 289 3.47 -16.29 6.90
C ARG A 289 4.55 -16.13 7.95
N ILE A 290 4.43 -15.16 8.85
CA ILE A 290 5.32 -14.97 9.99
C ILE A 290 5.25 -16.20 10.90
N GLN A 291 4.05 -16.65 11.26
CA GLN A 291 3.85 -17.85 12.09
C GLN A 291 4.49 -19.10 11.47
N PHE A 292 4.31 -19.31 10.16
CA PHE A 292 5.00 -20.38 9.44
C PHE A 292 6.52 -20.25 9.51
N ALA A 293 7.05 -19.04 9.30
CA ALA A 293 8.48 -18.81 9.33
C ALA A 293 9.10 -18.97 10.72
N MET A 294 8.34 -18.74 11.79
CA MET A 294 8.78 -18.88 13.19
C MET A 294 8.81 -20.33 13.71
N ILE A 295 8.25 -21.32 12.99
CA ILE A 295 8.13 -22.71 13.46
C ILE A 295 9.47 -23.26 13.97
N GLY A 296 9.56 -23.52 15.28
CA GLY A 296 10.75 -24.11 15.91
C GLY A 296 11.97 -23.19 15.99
N LEU A 297 11.84 -21.88 15.71
CA LEU A 297 12.92 -20.90 15.92
C LEU A 297 12.78 -20.23 17.28
N LYS A 298 13.91 -19.84 17.87
CA LYS A 298 13.95 -19.03 19.08
C LYS A 298 14.45 -17.64 18.72
N LEU A 299 13.53 -16.79 18.28
CA LEU A 299 13.86 -15.43 17.85
C LEU A 299 13.96 -14.49 19.05
N SER A 300 14.91 -13.56 18.99
CA SER A 300 15.09 -12.47 19.95
C SER A 300 14.11 -11.31 19.77
N VAL A 301 13.35 -11.31 18.67
CA VAL A 301 12.40 -10.26 18.28
C VAL A 301 10.98 -10.80 18.37
N SER A 302 10.03 -9.97 18.83
CA SER A 302 8.62 -10.35 18.96
C SER A 302 7.93 -10.50 17.59
N GLU A 303 6.83 -11.25 17.54
CA GLU A 303 6.01 -11.40 16.32
C GLU A 303 5.52 -10.03 15.81
N ASP A 304 5.11 -9.14 16.72
CA ASP A 304 4.61 -7.82 16.39
C ASP A 304 5.70 -6.89 15.83
N ASP A 305 6.91 -6.96 16.39
CA ASP A 305 8.04 -6.18 15.88
C ASP A 305 8.51 -6.70 14.50
N ILE A 306 8.46 -8.01 14.27
CA ILE A 306 8.70 -8.60 12.96
C ILE A 306 7.65 -8.11 11.96
N GLU A 307 6.38 -8.12 12.34
CA GLU A 307 5.29 -7.65 11.47
C GLU A 307 5.49 -6.18 11.07
N LYS A 308 5.80 -5.30 12.03
CA LYS A 308 6.10 -3.88 11.77
C LYS A 308 7.26 -3.69 10.79
N GLU A 309 8.34 -4.44 10.97
CA GLU A 309 9.50 -4.37 10.08
C GLU A 309 9.19 -4.90 8.67
N LEU A 310 8.40 -5.97 8.57
CA LEU A 310 7.99 -6.53 7.27
C LEU A 310 7.03 -5.59 6.53
N ARG A 311 6.21 -4.82 7.25
CA ARG A 311 5.29 -3.82 6.70
C ARG A 311 5.96 -2.49 6.34
N ARG A 312 7.21 -2.28 6.74
CA ARG A 312 7.95 -1.05 6.47
C ARG A 312 8.01 -0.77 4.97
N SER A 313 7.88 0.50 4.58
CA SER A 313 7.96 0.92 3.16
C SER A 313 6.84 0.37 2.25
N ILE A 314 5.76 -0.19 2.81
CA ILE A 314 4.54 -0.48 2.05
C ILE A 314 3.69 0.80 2.01
N GLY A 315 3.51 1.36 0.82
CA GLY A 315 2.66 2.54 0.60
C GLY A 315 1.16 2.24 0.69
N THR A 316 0.32 3.26 0.54
CA THR A 316 -1.15 3.12 0.54
C THR A 316 -1.69 2.32 -0.65
N GLU A 317 -0.96 2.34 -1.76
CA GLU A 317 -1.25 1.56 -2.97
C GLU A 317 0.02 0.84 -3.45
N ILE A 318 -0.09 -0.45 -3.75
CA ILE A 318 1.02 -1.27 -4.23
C ILE A 318 0.52 -2.38 -5.15
N SER A 319 1.33 -2.83 -6.11
CA SER A 319 1.00 -4.03 -6.88
C SER A 319 1.20 -5.30 -6.04
N ALA A 320 0.43 -6.37 -6.30
CA ALA A 320 0.62 -7.65 -5.58
C ALA A 320 2.06 -8.20 -5.75
N GLY A 321 2.65 -8.00 -6.93
CA GLY A 321 4.04 -8.38 -7.22
C GLY A 321 5.06 -7.58 -6.42
N ASP A 322 4.86 -6.27 -6.28
CA ASP A 322 5.77 -5.41 -5.51
C ASP A 322 5.57 -5.58 -4.01
N LEU A 323 4.35 -5.87 -3.54
CA LEU A 323 4.10 -6.26 -2.16
C LEU A 323 4.93 -7.49 -1.76
N LYS A 324 4.87 -8.56 -2.56
CA LYS A 324 5.71 -9.77 -2.38
C LYS A 324 7.20 -9.41 -2.33
N LYS A 325 7.70 -8.59 -3.27
CA LYS A 325 9.11 -8.18 -3.30
C LYS A 325 9.52 -7.37 -2.08
N THR A 326 8.68 -6.44 -1.63
CA THR A 326 8.93 -5.59 -0.48
C THR A 326 8.98 -6.42 0.80
N ILE A 327 8.03 -7.33 1.02
CA ILE A 327 8.05 -8.24 2.18
C ILE A 327 9.33 -9.10 2.18
N ILE A 328 9.70 -9.67 1.02
CA ILE A 328 10.94 -10.44 0.91
C ILE A 328 12.15 -9.55 1.21
N LEU A 329 12.21 -8.33 0.66
CA LEU A 329 13.32 -7.40 0.89
C LEU A 329 13.45 -7.00 2.37
N ASN A 330 12.33 -6.66 3.00
CA ASN A 330 12.30 -6.32 4.43
C ASN A 330 12.68 -7.50 5.30
N SER A 331 12.30 -8.73 4.93
CA SER A 331 12.77 -9.92 5.68
C SER A 331 14.29 -10.05 5.65
N LYS A 332 14.96 -9.54 4.59
CA LYS A 332 16.42 -9.60 4.50
C LYS A 332 17.12 -8.68 5.48
N THR A 333 16.51 -7.54 5.81
CA THR A 333 17.12 -6.57 6.74
C THR A 333 17.17 -7.13 8.17
N LEU A 334 16.33 -8.14 8.48
CA LEU A 334 16.31 -8.81 9.77
C LEU A 334 17.48 -9.80 9.97
N LEU A 335 18.23 -10.16 8.92
CA LEU A 335 19.36 -11.10 9.03
C LEU A 335 20.44 -10.63 10.00
N GLU A 336 20.59 -9.31 10.16
CA GLU A 336 21.59 -8.72 11.06
C GLU A 336 21.18 -8.79 12.54
N LYS A 337 19.90 -9.07 12.84
CA LYS A 337 19.39 -9.06 14.22
C LYS A 337 19.66 -10.37 14.97
N ASP A 338 19.62 -11.52 14.30
CA ASP A 338 19.75 -12.85 14.93
C ASP A 338 20.22 -13.92 13.93
N ALA A 339 20.95 -14.94 14.40
CA ALA A 339 21.39 -16.03 13.56
C ALA A 339 20.23 -16.86 12.96
N ASP A 340 19.15 -17.06 13.73
CA ASP A 340 17.96 -17.77 13.26
C ASP A 340 17.10 -16.92 12.31
N MET A 341 17.30 -15.60 12.24
CA MET A 341 16.60 -14.74 11.27
C MET A 341 16.94 -15.07 9.82
N SER A 342 18.11 -15.65 9.57
CA SER A 342 18.46 -16.15 8.23
C SER A 342 17.53 -17.28 7.79
N LYS A 343 17.16 -18.19 8.70
CA LYS A 343 16.15 -19.23 8.42
C LYS A 343 14.75 -18.63 8.32
N PHE A 344 14.41 -17.69 9.21
CA PHE A 344 13.12 -16.98 9.14
C PHE A 344 12.90 -16.34 7.76
N ALA A 345 13.85 -15.54 7.29
CA ALA A 345 13.78 -14.91 5.97
C ALA A 345 13.73 -15.95 4.83
N GLY A 346 14.50 -17.04 4.95
CA GLY A 346 14.42 -18.17 4.02
C GLY A 346 13.03 -18.78 3.94
N ARG A 347 12.34 -18.92 5.07
CA ARG A 347 10.98 -19.47 5.15
C ARG A 347 9.92 -18.51 4.64
N ILE A 348 10.10 -17.20 4.82
CA ILE A 348 9.26 -16.18 4.16
C ILE A 348 9.36 -16.36 2.64
N LEU A 349 10.56 -16.40 2.07
CA LEU A 349 10.75 -16.65 0.63
C LEU A 349 10.14 -17.99 0.20
N LEU A 350 10.41 -19.05 0.96
CA LEU A 350 9.93 -20.41 0.68
C LEU A 350 8.39 -20.49 0.59
N SER A 351 7.69 -19.80 1.49
CA SER A 351 6.22 -19.79 1.46
C SER A 351 5.67 -19.19 0.16
N TYR A 352 6.31 -18.14 -0.39
CA TYR A 352 5.94 -17.58 -1.69
C TYR A 352 6.31 -18.51 -2.86
N ILE A 353 7.37 -19.30 -2.73
CA ILE A 353 7.74 -20.32 -3.73
C ILE A 353 6.68 -21.41 -3.76
N TYR A 354 6.18 -21.86 -2.60
CA TYR A 354 5.12 -22.85 -2.54
C TYR A 354 3.84 -22.36 -3.20
N GLU A 355 3.39 -21.14 -2.92
CA GLU A 355 2.18 -20.58 -3.57
C GLU A 355 2.36 -20.31 -5.07
N GLU A 356 3.60 -20.07 -5.51
CA GLU A 356 3.90 -19.92 -6.93
C GLU A 356 3.87 -21.27 -7.67
N VAL A 357 4.29 -22.37 -7.03
CA VAL A 357 4.46 -23.67 -7.69
C VAL A 357 3.26 -24.60 -7.48
N LEU A 358 2.67 -24.57 -6.29
CA LEU A 358 1.62 -25.50 -5.86
C LEU A 358 0.26 -24.79 -5.83
N PRO A 359 -0.84 -25.51 -6.06
CA PRO A 359 -2.19 -25.02 -5.77
C PRO A 359 -2.44 -25.07 -4.25
N TRP A 360 -1.68 -24.26 -3.51
CA TRP A 360 -1.71 -24.16 -2.06
C TRP A 360 -1.61 -22.68 -1.68
N ASN A 361 -2.38 -22.26 -0.69
CA ASN A 361 -2.37 -20.91 -0.17
C ASN A 361 -2.25 -20.92 1.36
N ILE A 362 -1.32 -20.13 1.88
CA ILE A 362 -0.99 -20.16 3.31
C ILE A 362 -2.15 -19.76 4.22
N GLN A 363 -3.03 -18.89 3.73
CA GLN A 363 -4.18 -18.39 4.48
C GLN A 363 -5.35 -19.36 4.44
N LYS A 364 -5.65 -19.95 3.27
CA LYS A 364 -6.81 -20.82 3.06
C LYS A 364 -6.56 -22.27 3.50
N ASP A 365 -5.42 -22.82 3.11
CA ASP A 365 -5.16 -24.26 3.25
C ASP A 365 -4.30 -24.58 4.48
N GLY A 366 -3.54 -23.60 4.98
CA GLY A 366 -2.69 -23.73 6.17
C GLY A 366 -1.48 -24.67 5.98
N VAL A 367 -0.61 -24.72 6.99
CA VAL A 367 0.68 -25.45 6.91
C VAL A 367 0.50 -26.97 6.90
N GLU A 368 -0.57 -27.47 7.53
CA GLU A 368 -0.83 -28.91 7.69
C GLU A 368 -1.09 -29.61 6.35
N SER A 369 -1.73 -28.91 5.41
CA SER A 369 -2.04 -29.41 4.07
C SER A 369 -0.85 -29.36 3.10
N LEU A 370 0.25 -28.70 3.47
CA LEU A 370 1.39 -28.49 2.57
C LEU A 370 2.02 -29.80 2.09
N LYS A 371 2.12 -30.80 2.97
CA LYS A 371 2.64 -32.13 2.58
C LYS A 371 1.72 -32.81 1.57
N GLN A 372 0.41 -32.70 1.77
CA GLN A 372 -0.58 -33.26 0.86
C GLN A 372 -0.52 -32.56 -0.50
N ALA A 373 -0.41 -31.23 -0.52
CA ALA A 373 -0.25 -30.45 -1.74
C ALA A 373 0.99 -30.87 -2.55
N HIS A 374 2.12 -31.14 -1.88
CA HIS A 374 3.31 -31.69 -2.54
C HIS A 374 3.04 -33.06 -3.16
N LYS A 375 2.43 -33.97 -2.40
CA LYS A 375 2.15 -35.33 -2.85
C LYS A 375 1.24 -35.34 -4.08
N GLU A 376 0.13 -34.61 -4.04
CA GLU A 376 -0.88 -34.60 -5.10
C GLU A 376 -0.36 -33.98 -6.41
N ASN A 377 0.54 -33.00 -6.31
CA ASN A 377 1.02 -32.23 -7.46
C ASN A 377 2.35 -32.74 -8.03
N PHE A 378 3.04 -33.68 -7.36
CA PHE A 378 4.32 -34.21 -7.83
C PHE A 378 4.23 -34.86 -9.22
N LYS A 379 3.19 -35.68 -9.44
CA LYS A 379 2.95 -36.35 -10.73
C LYS A 379 2.59 -35.36 -11.83
N ALA A 380 1.79 -34.34 -11.52
CA ALA A 380 1.43 -33.29 -12.46
C ALA A 380 2.65 -32.45 -12.87
N TYR A 381 3.52 -32.12 -11.91
CA TYR A 381 4.80 -31.46 -12.14
C TYR A 381 5.67 -32.22 -13.15
N LEU A 382 5.88 -33.53 -12.93
CA LEU A 382 6.71 -34.34 -13.82
C LEU A 382 6.12 -34.45 -15.23
N LYS A 383 4.79 -34.65 -15.34
CA LYS A 383 4.08 -34.69 -16.63
C LYS A 383 4.24 -33.40 -17.42
N HIS A 384 3.95 -32.27 -16.79
CA HIS A 384 4.12 -30.95 -17.40
C HIS A 384 5.57 -30.74 -17.84
N GLY A 385 6.54 -31.09 -16.99
CA GLY A 385 7.96 -31.00 -17.31
C GLY A 385 8.38 -31.83 -18.53
N VAL A 386 7.76 -32.99 -18.75
CA VAL A 386 8.00 -33.81 -19.95
C VAL A 386 7.34 -33.19 -21.18
N GLU A 387 6.10 -32.69 -21.07
CA GLU A 387 5.39 -32.02 -22.15
C GLU A 387 6.18 -30.82 -22.71
N ILE A 388 6.76 -30.00 -21.83
CA ILE A 388 7.57 -28.84 -22.22
C ILE A 388 9.04 -29.20 -22.52
N LYS A 389 9.39 -30.49 -22.58
CA LYS A 389 10.76 -30.99 -22.85
C LYS A 389 11.81 -30.45 -21.86
N ARG A 390 11.42 -30.28 -20.60
CA ARG A 390 12.33 -29.92 -19.51
C ARG A 390 12.79 -31.13 -18.71
N ILE A 391 11.94 -32.15 -18.59
CA ILE A 391 12.18 -33.41 -17.89
C ILE A 391 12.26 -34.55 -18.91
N SER A 392 13.09 -35.55 -18.65
CA SER A 392 13.20 -36.74 -19.50
C SER A 392 11.97 -37.65 -19.33
N PRO A 393 11.34 -38.11 -20.43
CA PRO A 393 10.16 -38.99 -20.37
C PRO A 393 10.44 -40.31 -19.65
N ASP A 394 11.67 -40.83 -19.74
CA ASP A 394 12.12 -42.07 -19.10
C ASP A 394 11.83 -42.10 -17.58
N ILE A 395 11.82 -40.94 -16.93
CA ILE A 395 11.58 -40.82 -15.48
C ILE A 395 10.11 -41.08 -15.14
N LEU A 396 9.16 -40.74 -16.02
CA LEU A 396 7.73 -40.96 -15.78
C LEU A 396 7.36 -42.44 -15.85
N GLU A 397 7.98 -43.16 -16.78
CA GLU A 397 7.65 -44.57 -17.06
C GLU A 397 8.36 -45.53 -16.10
N LYS A 398 9.52 -45.14 -15.57
CA LYS A 398 10.39 -46.02 -14.79
C LYS A 398 9.90 -46.25 -13.35
N TYR A 399 9.38 -45.22 -12.70
CA TYR A 399 9.22 -45.22 -11.23
C TYR A 399 7.78 -45.29 -10.78
N ASP A 400 7.55 -45.90 -9.62
CA ASP A 400 6.31 -45.69 -8.85
C ASP A 400 6.30 -44.27 -8.25
N LEU A 401 5.63 -43.35 -8.95
CA LEU A 401 5.56 -41.94 -8.56
C LEU A 401 4.76 -41.71 -7.28
N ASP A 402 3.80 -42.57 -6.95
CA ASP A 402 2.98 -42.41 -5.74
C ASP A 402 3.83 -42.75 -4.51
N ARG A 403 4.65 -43.82 -4.60
CA ARG A 403 5.64 -44.17 -3.58
C ARG A 403 6.69 -43.09 -3.37
N LEU A 404 7.18 -42.46 -4.44
CA LEU A 404 8.14 -41.36 -4.34
C LEU A 404 7.51 -40.10 -3.77
N ALA A 405 6.26 -39.79 -4.16
CA ALA A 405 5.51 -38.67 -3.61
C ALA A 405 5.27 -38.81 -2.10
N ASP A 406 5.04 -40.04 -1.60
CA ASP A 406 4.90 -40.36 -0.18
C ASP A 406 6.16 -40.07 0.64
N ALA A 407 7.33 -40.16 0.02
CA ALA A 407 8.61 -39.88 0.68
C ALA A 407 8.88 -38.38 0.87
N LEU A 408 8.14 -37.50 0.16
CA LEU A 408 8.34 -36.06 0.23
C LEU A 408 8.08 -35.51 1.64
N ASP A 409 8.95 -34.60 2.06
CA ASP A 409 8.98 -34.07 3.41
C ASP A 409 9.29 -32.56 3.39
N PRO A 410 8.27 -31.70 3.17
CA PRO A 410 8.45 -30.25 3.12
C PRO A 410 9.00 -29.65 4.42
N SER A 411 8.88 -30.34 5.56
CA SER A 411 9.45 -29.87 6.82
C SER A 411 10.98 -29.73 6.76
N ALA A 412 11.64 -30.56 5.93
CA ALA A 412 13.07 -30.49 5.72
C ALA A 412 13.52 -29.19 4.99
N ASP A 413 12.62 -28.51 4.27
CA ASP A 413 12.97 -27.22 3.67
C ASP A 413 13.17 -26.12 4.72
N LEU A 414 12.59 -26.29 5.91
CA LEU A 414 12.64 -25.29 6.99
C LEU A 414 14.03 -25.11 7.61
N ASP A 415 14.98 -26.03 7.40
CA ASP A 415 16.37 -25.82 7.88
C ASP A 415 17.26 -25.13 6.85
N PHE A 416 16.76 -24.75 5.67
CA PHE A 416 17.52 -23.87 4.78
C PHE A 416 17.56 -22.44 5.33
N ASP A 417 18.69 -21.81 5.11
CA ASP A 417 18.85 -20.38 5.30
C ASP A 417 18.36 -19.60 4.06
N PHE A 418 18.30 -18.28 4.18
CA PHE A 418 17.84 -17.42 3.11
C PHE A 418 18.67 -17.57 1.82
N LEU A 419 19.99 -17.61 1.94
CA LEU A 419 20.89 -17.74 0.78
C LEU A 419 20.71 -19.08 0.06
N GLY A 420 20.48 -20.16 0.81
CA GLY A 420 20.21 -21.49 0.27
C GLY A 420 18.92 -21.52 -0.54
N ILE A 421 17.81 -21.04 0.02
CA ILE A 421 16.53 -20.96 -0.69
C ILE A 421 16.63 -20.03 -1.91
N GLN A 422 17.23 -18.86 -1.75
CA GLN A 422 17.42 -17.93 -2.87
C GLN A 422 18.27 -18.54 -3.99
N THR A 423 19.36 -19.24 -3.64
CA THR A 423 20.21 -19.91 -4.63
C THR A 423 19.45 -20.99 -5.39
N LEU A 424 18.64 -21.79 -4.70
CA LEU A 424 17.78 -22.79 -5.35
C LEU A 424 16.82 -22.10 -6.33
N TYR A 425 16.09 -21.09 -5.85
CA TYR A 425 15.10 -20.37 -6.63
C TYR A 425 15.67 -19.67 -7.87
N ASP A 426 16.80 -18.98 -7.73
CA ASP A 426 17.38 -18.19 -8.82
C ASP A 426 18.03 -19.07 -9.90
N ARG A 427 18.62 -20.21 -9.51
CA ARG A 427 19.52 -20.98 -10.39
C ARG A 427 19.13 -22.43 -10.66
N TYR A 428 18.47 -23.12 -9.74
CA TYR A 428 18.34 -24.58 -9.80
C TYR A 428 16.91 -25.08 -10.05
N LEU A 429 15.91 -24.41 -9.48
CA LEU A 429 14.51 -24.80 -9.66
C LEU A 429 14.12 -24.63 -11.13
N ASN A 430 13.47 -25.64 -11.69
CA ASN A 430 13.01 -25.59 -13.06
C ASN A 430 12.00 -24.46 -13.28
N VAL A 431 12.14 -23.80 -14.43
CA VAL A 431 11.33 -22.66 -14.85
C VAL A 431 10.56 -23.07 -16.09
N ASP A 432 9.24 -22.91 -16.02
CA ASP A 432 8.40 -22.97 -17.20
C ASP A 432 8.52 -21.65 -17.97
N LYS A 433 8.81 -21.75 -19.26
CA LYS A 433 8.99 -20.64 -20.19
C LYS A 433 8.03 -20.72 -21.38
N THR A 434 7.02 -21.59 -21.35
CA THR A 434 6.07 -21.74 -22.46
C THR A 434 4.95 -20.71 -22.44
N GLY A 435 4.67 -20.09 -21.29
CA GLY A 435 3.69 -19.00 -21.15
C GLY A 435 4.28 -17.61 -21.38
N ASP A 436 3.42 -16.58 -21.29
CA ASP A 436 3.79 -15.17 -21.52
C ASP A 436 4.84 -14.65 -20.53
N LYS A 437 4.85 -15.19 -19.30
CA LYS A 437 5.84 -14.88 -18.26
C LYS A 437 6.51 -16.17 -17.77
N PRO A 438 7.84 -16.18 -17.56
CA PRO A 438 8.51 -17.31 -16.93
C PRO A 438 8.00 -17.53 -15.50
N ARG A 439 7.63 -18.76 -15.15
CA ARG A 439 7.11 -19.13 -13.82
C ARG A 439 7.91 -20.30 -13.25
N ARG A 440 8.16 -20.31 -11.93
CA ARG A 440 8.71 -21.52 -11.30
C ARG A 440 7.69 -22.64 -11.30
N MET A 441 8.15 -23.84 -11.66
CA MET A 441 7.31 -25.04 -11.69
C MET A 441 7.79 -26.12 -10.71
N GLU A 442 8.83 -25.83 -9.93
CA GLU A 442 9.49 -26.81 -9.07
C GLU A 442 9.71 -26.25 -7.67
N THR A 443 9.33 -27.01 -6.63
CA THR A 443 9.67 -26.71 -5.23
C THR A 443 11.02 -27.34 -4.87
N PRO A 444 11.67 -26.95 -3.76
CA PRO A 444 12.92 -27.59 -3.32
C PRO A 444 12.78 -29.11 -3.17
N GLN A 445 11.65 -29.60 -2.64
CA GLN A 445 11.38 -31.03 -2.51
C GLN A 445 11.29 -31.75 -3.86
N PHE A 446 10.58 -31.16 -4.83
CA PHE A 446 10.51 -31.69 -6.19
C PHE A 446 11.88 -31.69 -6.87
N PHE A 447 12.68 -30.66 -6.63
CA PHE A 447 14.05 -30.55 -7.12
C PHE A 447 14.94 -31.68 -6.61
N TRP A 448 15.00 -31.90 -5.30
CA TRP A 448 15.82 -32.98 -4.73
C TRP A 448 15.37 -34.36 -5.21
N MET A 449 14.05 -34.57 -5.32
CA MET A 449 13.49 -35.81 -5.84
C MET A 449 13.83 -36.02 -7.32
N ARG A 450 13.64 -35.02 -8.19
CA ARG A 450 14.00 -35.09 -9.61
C ARG A 450 15.47 -35.44 -9.80
N VAL A 451 16.37 -34.78 -9.06
CA VAL A 451 17.80 -35.04 -9.17
C VAL A 451 18.12 -36.48 -8.79
N ALA A 452 17.52 -37.00 -7.71
CA ALA A 452 17.71 -38.39 -7.28
C ALA A 452 17.16 -39.39 -8.32
N MET A 453 15.96 -39.15 -8.84
CA MET A 453 15.35 -39.95 -9.92
C MET A 453 16.22 -39.98 -11.18
N GLY A 454 16.78 -38.83 -11.58
CA GLY A 454 17.62 -38.73 -12.75
C GLY A 454 18.94 -39.51 -12.62
N LEU A 455 19.53 -39.56 -11.42
CA LEU A 455 20.77 -40.27 -11.16
C LEU A 455 20.60 -41.80 -11.16
N PHE A 456 19.47 -42.31 -10.64
CA PHE A 456 19.19 -43.75 -10.61
C PHE A 456 18.39 -44.25 -11.81
N LYS A 457 18.26 -43.45 -12.88
CA LYS A 457 17.49 -43.84 -14.08
C LYS A 457 18.02 -45.09 -14.79
N ALA A 458 19.28 -45.47 -14.59
CA ALA A 458 19.87 -46.70 -15.12
C ALA A 458 19.86 -47.89 -14.15
N GLU A 459 19.44 -47.70 -12.89
CA GLU A 459 19.42 -48.75 -11.87
C GLU A 459 18.40 -49.85 -12.20
N LYS A 460 18.79 -51.13 -12.06
CA LYS A 460 17.97 -52.24 -12.59
C LYS A 460 16.95 -52.79 -11.59
N SER A 461 17.25 -52.69 -10.30
CA SER A 461 16.44 -53.27 -9.22
C SER A 461 16.38 -52.32 -8.03
N ASN A 462 15.23 -52.23 -7.37
CA ASN A 462 15.00 -51.39 -6.20
C ASN A 462 15.36 -49.91 -6.44
N ALA A 463 15.04 -49.41 -7.64
CA ALA A 463 15.45 -48.08 -8.05
C ALA A 463 14.83 -46.99 -7.14
N GLU A 464 13.58 -47.15 -6.72
CA GLU A 464 12.91 -46.25 -5.78
C GLU A 464 13.61 -46.21 -4.41
N ASP A 465 14.11 -47.35 -3.91
CA ASP A 465 14.85 -47.37 -2.64
C ASP A 465 16.12 -46.54 -2.73
N TRP A 466 16.85 -46.63 -3.84
CA TRP A 466 18.03 -45.82 -4.08
C TRP A 466 17.70 -44.33 -4.25
N VAL A 467 16.63 -44.01 -4.98
CA VAL A 467 16.12 -42.65 -5.12
C VAL A 467 15.78 -42.07 -3.75
N ILE A 468 14.98 -42.76 -2.95
CA ILE A 468 14.57 -42.32 -1.61
C ILE A 468 15.78 -42.17 -0.69
N ARG A 469 16.76 -43.09 -0.75
CA ARG A 469 17.99 -42.99 0.04
C ARG A 469 18.79 -41.75 -0.30
N LEU A 470 19.00 -41.46 -1.59
CA LEU A 470 19.74 -40.26 -2.00
C LEU A 470 18.95 -38.97 -1.72
N TYR A 471 17.65 -38.97 -1.98
CA TYR A 471 16.76 -37.88 -1.59
C TYR A 471 16.85 -37.60 -0.08
N ASN A 472 16.88 -38.63 0.77
CA ASN A 472 17.06 -38.46 2.22
C ASN A 472 18.42 -37.86 2.59
N LEU A 473 19.48 -38.14 1.82
CA LEU A 473 20.79 -37.51 2.01
C LEU A 473 20.77 -36.02 1.59
N TYR A 474 20.10 -35.69 0.49
CA TYR A 474 19.92 -34.30 0.06
C TYR A 474 19.08 -33.50 1.04
N LYS A 475 17.87 -33.99 1.39
CA LYS A 475 16.97 -33.30 2.33
C LYS A 475 17.61 -33.12 3.70
N GLY A 476 18.38 -34.12 4.15
CA GLY A 476 19.11 -34.09 5.41
C GLY A 476 20.42 -33.30 5.35
N ARG A 477 20.76 -32.67 4.20
CA ARG A 477 22.00 -31.90 3.98
C ARG A 477 23.29 -32.68 4.28
N ARG A 478 23.24 -34.02 4.22
CA ARG A 478 24.38 -34.90 4.46
C ARG A 478 25.24 -35.11 3.22
N PHE A 479 24.69 -34.81 2.05
CA PHE A 479 25.35 -34.92 0.77
C PHE A 479 24.80 -33.85 -0.18
N CYS A 480 25.65 -33.33 -1.06
CA CYS A 480 25.25 -32.44 -2.13
C CYS A 480 26.05 -32.76 -3.38
N SER A 481 25.38 -32.88 -4.52
CA SER A 481 26.04 -33.13 -5.80
C SER A 481 26.61 -31.85 -6.38
N SER A 482 27.52 -31.98 -7.36
CA SER A 482 28.08 -30.83 -8.06
C SER A 482 27.00 -30.08 -8.86
N THR A 483 27.23 -28.79 -9.10
CA THR A 483 26.34 -27.91 -9.87
C THR A 483 25.83 -28.52 -11.19
N PRO A 484 26.66 -29.08 -12.09
CA PRO A 484 26.15 -29.66 -13.35
C PRO A 484 25.22 -30.85 -13.11
N THR A 485 25.45 -31.64 -12.06
CA THR A 485 24.55 -32.74 -11.69
C THR A 485 23.22 -32.20 -11.20
N LEU A 486 23.22 -31.24 -10.28
CA LEU A 486 22.00 -30.64 -9.74
C LEU A 486 21.15 -29.97 -10.83
N PHE A 487 21.79 -29.28 -11.78
CA PHE A 487 21.10 -28.55 -12.84
C PHE A 487 20.53 -29.48 -13.92
N ASN A 488 21.28 -30.52 -14.31
CA ASN A 488 20.94 -31.34 -15.47
C ASN A 488 20.37 -32.72 -15.15
N SER A 489 20.42 -33.18 -13.89
CA SER A 489 19.87 -34.50 -13.55
C SER A 489 18.36 -34.53 -13.76
N GLY A 490 17.93 -35.54 -14.50
CA GLY A 490 16.53 -35.77 -14.86
C GLY A 490 15.96 -34.87 -15.96
N THR A 491 16.79 -34.05 -16.61
CA THR A 491 16.42 -33.34 -17.84
C THR A 491 16.72 -34.19 -19.08
N LEU A 492 16.21 -33.79 -20.26
CA LEU A 492 16.44 -34.50 -21.54
C LEU A 492 17.93 -34.63 -21.92
N HIS A 493 18.72 -33.59 -21.67
CA HIS A 493 20.15 -33.56 -21.96
C HIS A 493 20.96 -33.45 -20.66
N SER A 494 21.15 -34.60 -20.00
CA SER A 494 21.80 -34.67 -18.68
C SER A 494 23.33 -34.56 -18.76
N GLN A 495 23.89 -33.37 -19.00
CA GLN A 495 25.33 -33.14 -18.84
C GLN A 495 25.70 -33.00 -17.35
N LEU A 496 26.06 -34.12 -16.70
CA LEU A 496 26.24 -34.18 -15.25
C LEU A 496 27.63 -33.74 -14.74
N SER A 497 28.60 -33.57 -15.64
CA SER A 497 29.98 -33.19 -15.33
C SER A 497 30.39 -31.95 -16.12
N SER A 498 31.22 -31.11 -15.53
CA SER A 498 31.76 -29.89 -16.15
C SER A 498 33.30 -29.81 -16.12
N CYS A 499 33.97 -30.72 -15.40
CA CYS A 499 35.41 -30.78 -15.31
C CYS A 499 35.95 -31.83 -16.27
N TYR A 500 36.81 -31.42 -17.18
CA TYR A 500 37.43 -32.28 -18.18
C TYR A 500 38.94 -32.01 -18.19
N LEU A 501 39.74 -33.07 -18.21
CA LEU A 501 41.17 -32.97 -18.47
C LEU A 501 41.42 -33.46 -19.89
N TYR A 502 42.03 -32.62 -20.70
CA TYR A 502 42.46 -32.97 -22.05
C TYR A 502 43.99 -32.99 -22.10
N LYS A 503 44.55 -34.08 -22.65
CA LYS A 503 45.96 -34.17 -22.98
C LYS A 503 46.07 -33.92 -24.49
N VAL A 504 46.68 -32.79 -24.86
CA VAL A 504 46.98 -32.42 -26.25
C VAL A 504 48.21 -33.17 -26.72
#